data_AF-A0A538H1F2-F1
#
_entry.id   AF-A0A538H1F2-F1
#
_cell.length_a   1.000
_cell.length_b   1.000
_cell.length_c   1.000
_cell.angle_alpha   90.00
_cell.angle_beta   90.00
_cell.angle_gamma   90.00
#
_symmetry.space_group_name_H-M   'P 1'
#
loop_
_entity.id
_entity.type
_entity.pdbx_description
1 polymer ?
#
loop_
_entity_poly.entity_id
_entity_poly.type
_entity_poly.pdbx_seq_one_letter_code
_entity_poly.pdbx_strand_id
1 'polypeptide(L)' 'MAVAAMRLMGRSCQPGRAVTESGRISAMVTEGMLTEGSPAPPFELSDQHGSRVSLADLAGKWVVLWWYPKASTPG' A
#
# COMPACT_ATOMS: atom_id res chain seq x y z
N MET A 1 9.07 57.25 2.91
CA MET A 1 8.49 56.79 4.19
C MET A 1 6.98 56.98 4.13
N ALA A 2 6.23 55.89 4.04
CA ALA A 2 4.82 55.81 4.44
C ALA A 2 4.49 54.33 4.66
N VAL A 3 4.14 54.02 5.90
CA VAL A 3 3.79 52.70 6.40
C VAL A 3 2.27 52.55 6.24
N ALA A 4 1.79 51.47 5.64
CA ALA A 4 0.38 51.09 5.70
C ALA A 4 0.27 49.56 5.79
N ALA A 5 -0.03 49.10 7.00
CA ALA A 5 -0.51 47.76 7.27
C ALA A 5 -2.03 47.74 7.06
N MET A 6 -2.55 46.76 6.31
CA MET A 6 -3.97 46.44 6.36
C MET A 6 -4.16 44.93 6.25
N ARG A 7 -4.55 44.35 7.38
CA ARG A 7 -4.93 42.96 7.56
C ARG A 7 -6.35 42.79 7.00
N LEU A 8 -6.50 42.00 5.94
CA LEU A 8 -7.82 41.56 5.45
C LEU A 8 -7.90 40.04 5.54
N MET A 9 -8.47 39.57 6.65
CA MET A 9 -8.99 38.22 6.77
C MET A 9 -10.43 38.25 6.22
N GLY A 10 -10.74 37.47 5.19
CA GLY A 10 -12.08 37.52 4.60
C GLY A 10 -12.35 36.50 3.50
N ARG A 11 -12.55 35.24 3.91
CA ARG A 11 -13.48 34.27 3.28
C ARG A 11 -13.36 34.15 1.76
N SER A 12 -12.38 33.37 1.29
CA SER A 12 -12.51 32.74 -0.03
C SER A 12 -13.57 31.64 0.07
N CYS A 13 -14.71 31.85 -0.59
CA CYS A 13 -15.61 30.79 -1.04
C CYS A 13 -14.78 29.59 -1.51
N GLN A 14 -14.90 28.45 -0.83
CA GLN A 14 -14.50 27.19 -1.45
C GLN A 14 -15.71 26.68 -2.23
N PRO A 15 -15.71 26.75 -3.58
CA PRO A 15 -16.68 26.00 -4.36
C PRO A 15 -16.43 24.53 -4.07
N GLY A 16 -17.48 23.85 -3.61
CA GLY A 16 -17.58 22.39 -3.46
C GLY A 16 -16.26 21.65 -3.36
N ARG A 17 -15.67 21.58 -2.16
CA ARG A 17 -14.75 20.49 -1.86
C ARG A 17 -15.61 19.24 -1.75
N ALA A 18 -15.80 18.59 -2.89
CA ALA A 18 -16.15 17.19 -2.94
C ALA A 18 -15.26 16.49 -1.91
N VAL A 19 -15.88 15.96 -0.85
CA VAL A 19 -15.26 14.90 -0.08
C VAL A 19 -15.35 13.69 -0.99
N THR A 20 -14.44 13.62 -1.96
CA THR A 20 -14.09 12.35 -2.54
C THR A 20 -13.40 11.60 -1.42
N GLU A 21 -14.07 10.57 -0.93
CA GLU A 21 -13.50 9.53 -0.10
C GLU A 21 -12.49 8.76 -0.96
N SER A 22 -11.41 9.45 -1.29
CA SER A 22 -10.35 9.01 -2.18
C SER A 22 -9.25 8.45 -1.30
N GLY A 23 -9.13 7.12 -1.30
CA GLY A 23 -7.89 6.46 -0.89
C GLY A 23 -7.87 5.89 0.53
N ARG A 24 -8.68 4.87 0.80
CA ARG A 24 -8.30 3.82 1.77
C ARG A 24 -8.10 2.45 1.12
N ILE A 25 -7.56 2.45 -0.09
CA ILE A 25 -6.80 1.32 -0.63
C ILE A 25 -5.39 1.81 -0.96
N SER A 26 -4.58 1.97 0.08
CA SER A 26 -3.14 2.21 -0.11
C SER A 26 -2.51 0.87 -0.49
N ALA A 27 -2.32 0.66 -1.79
CA ALA A 27 -1.50 -0.39 -2.41
C ALA A 27 -1.68 -1.82 -1.87
N MET A 28 -2.86 -2.42 -2.05
CA MET A 28 -3.01 -3.88 -1.93
C MET A 28 -3.81 -4.40 -3.13
N VAL A 29 -3.10 -5.05 -4.05
CA VAL A 29 -3.59 -5.68 -5.28
C VAL A 29 -4.16 -4.71 -6.32
N THR A 30 -3.32 -4.30 -7.29
CA THR A 30 -3.85 -3.95 -8.61
C THR A 30 -4.42 -5.22 -9.22
N GLU A 31 -5.71 -5.22 -9.49
CA GLU A 31 -6.45 -6.29 -10.17
C GLU A 31 -6.01 -6.34 -11.64
N GLY A 32 -4.82 -6.90 -11.86
CA GLY A 32 -4.20 -7.07 -13.16
C GLY A 32 -3.46 -8.39 -13.16
N MET A 33 -3.61 -9.15 -14.23
CA MET A 33 -2.89 -10.40 -14.41
C MET A 33 -1.38 -10.14 -14.31
N LEU A 34 -0.69 -10.88 -13.44
CA LEU A 34 0.76 -10.79 -13.32
C LEU A 34 1.39 -11.20 -14.66
N THR A 35 2.22 -10.33 -15.22
CA THR A 35 3.02 -10.63 -16.40
C THR A 35 4.45 -10.96 -16.00
N GLU A 36 5.13 -11.76 -16.81
CA GLU A 36 6.54 -12.10 -16.59
C GLU A 36 7.41 -10.85 -16.54
N GLY A 37 8.37 -10.82 -15.62
CA GLY A 37 9.26 -9.67 -15.41
C GLY A 37 8.65 -8.52 -14.62
N SER A 38 7.34 -8.55 -14.34
CA SER A 38 6.72 -7.60 -13.42
C SER A 38 7.27 -7.77 -12.00
N PRO A 39 7.44 -6.69 -11.23
CA PRO A 39 7.83 -6.79 -9.84
C PRO A 39 6.79 -7.58 -9.05
N ALA A 40 7.25 -8.47 -8.17
CA ALA A 40 6.38 -9.25 -7.31
C ALA A 40 5.60 -8.32 -6.36
N PRO A 41 4.28 -8.52 -6.19
CA PRO A 41 3.50 -7.75 -5.23
C PRO A 41 4.03 -7.92 -3.80
N PRO A 42 3.99 -6.87 -2.96
CA PRO A 42 4.37 -7.01 -1.56
C PRO A 42 3.42 -7.99 -0.87
N PHE A 43 3.98 -8.91 -0.07
CA PHE A 43 3.23 -9.79 0.80
C PHE A 43 3.84 -9.79 2.20
N GLU A 44 3.02 -10.13 3.18
CA GLU A 44 3.44 -10.41 4.54
C GLU A 44 2.59 -11.56 5.10
N LEU A 45 3.25 -12.66 5.46
CA LEU A 45 2.61 -13.90 5.89
C LEU A 45 3.26 -14.37 7.20
N SER A 46 2.51 -15.09 8.02
CA SER A 46 3.07 -15.79 9.17
C SER A 46 3.64 -17.14 8.72
N ASP A 47 4.84 -17.46 9.18
CA ASP A 47 5.44 -18.78 8.99
C ASP A 47 4.82 -19.83 9.94
N GLN A 48 5.31 -21.07 9.87
CA GLN A 48 4.87 -22.18 10.71
C GLN A 48 5.18 -22.00 12.22
N HIS A 49 6.05 -21.07 12.57
CA HIS A 49 6.43 -20.73 13.94
C HIS A 49 5.73 -19.45 14.43
N GLY A 50 4.89 -18.82 13.60
CA GLY A 50 4.22 -17.56 13.90
C GLY A 50 5.07 -16.31 13.65
N SER A 51 6.26 -16.43 13.08
CA SER A 51 7.10 -15.29 12.71
C SER A 51 6.55 -14.63 11.45
N ARG A 52 6.56 -13.30 11.41
CA ARG A 52 6.15 -12.55 10.22
C ARG A 52 7.28 -12.55 9.19
N VAL A 53 6.95 -12.93 7.96
CA VAL A 53 7.87 -12.93 6.82
C VAL A 53 7.26 -12.03 5.74
N SER A 54 8.01 -11.01 5.32
CA SER A 54 7.64 -10.15 4.21
C SER A 54 8.50 -10.39 2.97
N LEU A 55 8.02 -9.99 1.80
CA LEU A 55 8.83 -10.01 0.58
C LEU A 55 10.10 -9.13 0.70
N ALA A 56 10.02 -8.04 1.47
CA ALA A 56 11.15 -7.13 1.68
C ALA A 56 12.29 -7.79 2.46
N ASP A 57 11.98 -8.66 3.41
CA ASP A 57 12.97 -9.41 4.20
C ASP A 57 13.78 -10.40 3.35
N LEU A 58 13.23 -10.79 2.19
CA LEU A 58 13.82 -11.76 1.27
C LEU A 58 14.55 -11.10 0.09
N ALA A 59 14.75 -9.77 0.13
CA ALA A 59 15.42 -9.04 -0.93
C ALA A 59 16.84 -9.57 -1.22
N GLY A 60 17.19 -9.64 -2.50
CA GLY A 60 18.50 -10.14 -2.96
C GLY A 60 18.67 -11.66 -2.93
N LYS A 61 17.64 -12.42 -2.56
CA LYS A 61 17.61 -13.88 -2.64
C LYS A 61 16.66 -14.31 -3.76
N TRP A 62 16.94 -15.46 -4.36
CA TRP A 62 15.98 -16.12 -5.24
C TRP A 62 14.91 -16.81 -4.38
N VAL A 63 13.65 -16.48 -4.64
CA VAL A 63 12.50 -16.98 -3.87
C VAL A 63 11.50 -17.60 -4.83
N VAL A 64 10.97 -18.76 -4.48
CA VAL A 64 9.87 -19.42 -5.19
C VAL A 64 8.68 -19.47 -4.24
N LEU A 65 7.57 -18.86 -4.63
CA LEU A 65 6.31 -18.99 -3.90
C LEU A 65 5.56 -20.21 -4.43
N TRP A 66 5.34 -21.20 -3.57
CA TRP A 66 4.65 -22.44 -3.91
C TRP A 66 3.44 -22.64 -2.99
N TRP A 67 2.26 -22.91 -3.56
CA TRP A 67 1.05 -23.18 -2.79
C TRP A 67 0.74 -24.67 -2.77
N TYR A 68 0.59 -25.28 -1.59
CA TYR A 68 0.25 -26.70 -1.43
C TYR A 68 -1.08 -26.88 -0.70
N PRO A 69 -2.20 -27.16 -1.42
CA PRO A 69 -3.55 -27.14 -0.84
C PRO A 69 -3.82 -28.17 0.27
N LYS A 70 -3.00 -29.23 0.37
CA LYS A 70 -3.14 -30.30 1.37
C LYS A 70 -1.96 -30.36 2.32
N ALA A 71 -1.54 -29.22 2.87
CA ALA A 71 -0.41 -29.16 3.79
C ALA A 71 -0.73 -29.68 5.22
N SER A 72 -2.01 -29.96 5.52
CA SER A 72 -2.44 -30.47 6.84
C SER A 72 -2.59 -31.99 6.84
N THR A 73 -1.50 -32.73 6.60
CA THR A 73 -1.48 -34.19 6.70
C THR A 73 -0.94 -34.63 8.07
N PRO A 74 -1.78 -35.12 9.01
CA PRO A 74 -1.38 -36.23 9.84
C PRO A 74 -1.33 -37.48 8.95
N GLY A 75 -0.19 -38.17 8.95
CA GLY A 75 -0.06 -39.52 8.41
C GLY A 75 -0.56 -40.55 9.41
#